data_AF-A0A4Y2LKI9-F1
#
_entry.id   AF-A0A4Y2LKI9-F1
#
_cell.length_a   1.000
_cell.length_b   1.000
_cell.length_c   1.000
_cell.angle_alpha   90.00
_cell.angle_beta   90.00
_cell.angle_gamma   90.00
#
_symmetry.space_group_name_H-M   'P 1'
#
loop_
_entity.id
_entity.type
_entity.pdbx_description
1 polymer ?
#
loop_
_entity_poly.entity_id
_entity_poly.type
_entity_poly.pdbx_seq_one_letter_code
_entity_poly.pdbx_strand_id
1 'polypeptide(L)'
;MVKQNEEDYFSKKEKYIKGRGKQDLEIEYDEVSAKEWLNTIINERKEREENERRNEEIQISERRSQDEIAEQRRQDEIAERRRQDEIEIAEQKRQDEVAERRRQDEIQIAEQKRQDEVAERRRQNEIQIAEQKRQEEIELRKLEYEERKRKDEMEFELQKIRLGAEGRSLNSNYVANQNVNSTQIKPKLEIHHLMQKFNSDENDISLYLIMFERLAKQAEILENTWVTHLLGLLPYDVAQLIAREPDEIANDYGEVKKILLKRYKLTPEKFRQNFFMHNKNLGSTWKNFAYELRNFFNEWVNGVKADSFEKLSDLITDQIKRKVSQEIKDHFIDEWSKLNSPDDLVEKLDDYDTLRSTFRSKQPRKECL
;
A
#
# COMPACT_ATOMS: atom_id res chain seq x y z
N MET A 1 86.47 -24.25 -30.48
CA MET A 1 86.44 -23.86 -31.91
C MET A 1 87.73 -23.22 -32.41
N VAL A 2 88.56 -22.58 -31.58
CA VAL A 2 89.82 -21.95 -32.04
C VAL A 2 90.91 -22.97 -32.41
N LYS A 3 91.05 -24.07 -31.65
CA LYS A 3 92.08 -25.11 -31.92
C LYS A 3 91.88 -25.91 -33.21
N GLN A 4 90.64 -26.07 -33.68
CA GLN A 4 90.33 -26.80 -34.92
C GLN A 4 90.75 -26.01 -36.18
N ASN A 5 90.82 -24.68 -36.08
CA ASN A 5 91.16 -23.81 -37.21
C ASN A 5 92.68 -23.67 -37.42
N GLU A 6 93.49 -23.91 -36.38
CA GLU A 6 94.95 -23.89 -36.49
C GLU A 6 95.50 -25.14 -37.20
N GLU A 7 94.93 -26.32 -36.96
CA GLU A 7 95.31 -27.56 -37.65
C GLU A 7 94.97 -27.53 -39.15
N ASP A 8 93.83 -26.93 -39.53
CA ASP A 8 93.43 -26.75 -40.93
C ASP A 8 94.36 -25.76 -41.67
N TYR A 9 94.92 -24.78 -40.96
CA TYR A 9 95.92 -23.83 -41.49
C TYR A 9 97.27 -24.51 -41.77
N PHE A 10 97.79 -25.33 -40.86
CA PHE A 10 99.04 -26.06 -41.07
C PHE A 10 98.91 -27.15 -42.14
N SER A 11 97.77 -27.84 -42.22
CA SER A 11 97.52 -28.88 -43.23
C SER A 11 97.36 -28.31 -44.65
N LYS A 12 96.68 -27.16 -44.80
CA LYS A 12 96.60 -26.44 -46.08
C LYS A 12 97.96 -25.88 -46.50
N LYS A 13 98.76 -25.37 -45.56
CA LYS A 13 100.11 -24.85 -45.81
C LYS A 13 101.10 -25.94 -46.25
N GLU A 14 101.08 -27.13 -45.65
CA GLU A 14 101.93 -28.25 -46.08
C GLU A 14 101.57 -28.80 -47.47
N LYS A 15 100.27 -28.91 -47.79
CA LYS A 15 99.82 -29.31 -49.14
C LYS A 15 100.19 -28.28 -50.21
N TYR A 16 100.21 -26.99 -49.87
CA TYR A 16 100.61 -25.92 -50.78
C TYR A 16 102.14 -25.92 -51.06
N ILE A 17 102.96 -26.30 -50.08
CA ILE A 17 104.43 -26.28 -50.18
C ILE A 17 104.99 -27.54 -50.87
N LYS A 18 104.32 -28.70 -50.78
CA LYS A 18 104.80 -29.96 -51.40
C LYS A 18 104.54 -30.10 -52.91
N GLY A 19 103.70 -29.24 -53.50
CA GLY A 19 103.20 -29.38 -54.87
C GLY A 19 103.87 -28.52 -55.95
N ARG A 20 104.72 -27.56 -55.60
CA ARG A 20 105.47 -26.76 -56.58
C ARG A 20 106.96 -26.86 -56.33
N GLY A 21 107.66 -27.43 -57.31
CA GLY A 21 109.12 -27.42 -57.36
C GLY A 21 109.66 -26.01 -57.18
N LYS A 22 110.84 -25.93 -56.57
CA LYS A 22 111.67 -24.74 -56.44
C LYS A 22 111.78 -24.01 -57.78
N GLN A 23 110.99 -22.98 -57.98
CA GLN A 23 111.22 -21.92 -58.97
C GLN A 23 110.36 -20.73 -58.58
N ASP A 24 111.05 -19.67 -58.18
CA ASP A 24 110.65 -18.27 -58.27
C ASP A 24 109.24 -17.92 -57.77
N LEU A 25 109.14 -17.73 -56.45
CA LEU A 25 108.09 -16.94 -55.82
C LEU A 25 108.76 -16.05 -54.78
N GLU A 26 109.54 -15.09 -55.27
CA GLU A 26 109.85 -13.87 -54.55
C GLU A 26 108.55 -13.05 -54.51
N ILE A 27 107.65 -13.42 -53.59
CA ILE A 27 106.54 -12.55 -53.21
C ILE A 27 107.18 -11.47 -52.35
N GLU A 28 107.51 -10.36 -52.98
CA GLU A 28 107.81 -9.11 -52.29
C GLU A 28 106.55 -8.74 -51.50
N TYR A 29 106.50 -9.17 -50.24
CA TYR A 29 105.48 -8.78 -49.28
C TYR A 29 105.70 -7.29 -49.00
N ASP A 30 104.97 -6.43 -49.72
CA ASP A 30 104.99 -5.00 -49.46
C ASP A 30 104.48 -4.75 -48.03
N GLU A 31 105.27 -4.02 -47.25
CA GLU A 31 104.97 -3.60 -45.88
C GLU A 31 103.61 -2.86 -45.82
N VAL A 32 103.20 -2.22 -46.93
CA VAL A 32 101.90 -1.54 -47.09
C VAL A 32 100.74 -2.55 -47.08
N SER A 33 100.83 -3.66 -47.83
CA SER A 33 99.77 -4.68 -47.87
C SER A 33 99.62 -5.43 -46.53
N ALA A 34 100.73 -5.65 -45.82
CA ALA A 34 100.70 -6.21 -44.47
C ALA A 34 100.00 -5.27 -43.46
N LYS A 35 100.23 -3.95 -43.58
CA LYS A 35 99.56 -2.92 -42.76
C LYS A 35 98.05 -2.84 -43.05
N GLU A 36 97.65 -2.93 -44.31
CA GLU A 36 96.22 -2.94 -44.69
C GLU A 36 95.49 -4.16 -44.14
N TRP A 37 96.07 -5.36 -44.26
CA TRP A 37 95.47 -6.58 -43.72
C TRP A 37 95.38 -6.56 -42.19
N LEU A 38 96.41 -6.04 -41.51
CA LEU A 38 96.42 -5.90 -40.05
C LEU A 38 95.38 -4.86 -39.59
N ASN A 39 95.18 -3.77 -40.34
CA ASN A 39 94.10 -2.80 -40.11
C ASN A 39 92.71 -3.44 -40.27
N THR A 40 92.50 -4.30 -41.27
CA THR A 40 91.23 -5.03 -41.44
C THR A 40 90.93 -5.92 -40.24
N ILE A 41 91.92 -6.68 -39.75
CA ILE A 41 91.74 -7.53 -38.56
C ILE A 41 91.45 -6.70 -37.31
N ILE A 42 92.15 -5.58 -37.13
CA ILE A 42 91.89 -4.66 -36.02
C ILE A 42 90.46 -4.12 -36.11
N ASN A 43 90.00 -3.73 -37.30
CA ASN A 43 88.65 -3.21 -37.51
C ASN A 43 87.58 -4.27 -37.28
N GLU A 44 87.74 -5.49 -37.81
CA GLU A 44 86.82 -6.61 -37.57
C GLU A 44 86.75 -6.98 -36.08
N ARG A 45 87.88 -6.92 -35.37
CA ARG A 45 87.91 -7.15 -33.92
C ARG A 45 87.19 -6.05 -33.17
N LYS A 46 87.42 -4.78 -33.52
CA LYS A 46 86.71 -3.63 -32.93
C LYS A 46 85.20 -3.72 -33.18
N GLU A 47 84.79 -4.09 -34.38
CA GLU A 47 83.38 -4.26 -34.74
C GLU A 47 82.73 -5.42 -33.96
N ARG A 48 83.46 -6.52 -33.76
CA ARG A 48 82.99 -7.63 -32.92
C ARG A 48 82.83 -7.21 -31.47
N GLU A 49 83.82 -6.52 -30.90
CA GLU A 49 83.77 -5.99 -29.53
C GLU A 49 82.64 -4.94 -29.38
N GLU A 50 82.35 -4.17 -30.42
CA GLU A 50 81.22 -3.22 -30.44
C GLU A 50 79.85 -3.92 -30.57
N ASN A 51 79.75 -4.97 -31.38
CA ASN A 51 78.53 -5.78 -31.49
C ASN A 51 78.25 -6.56 -30.20
N GLU A 52 79.30 -7.05 -29.52
CA GLU A 52 79.18 -7.71 -28.22
C GLU A 52 78.67 -6.73 -27.16
N ARG A 53 79.23 -5.51 -27.10
CA ARG A 53 78.72 -4.43 -26.23
C ARG A 53 77.27 -4.06 -26.53
N ARG A 54 76.89 -3.89 -27.81
CA ARG A 54 75.50 -3.63 -28.20
C ARG A 54 74.55 -4.76 -27.78
N ASN A 55 74.98 -6.01 -27.93
CA ASN A 55 74.19 -7.17 -27.54
C ASN A 55 74.03 -7.27 -26.00
N GLU A 56 75.08 -6.96 -25.25
CA GLU A 56 75.01 -6.86 -23.78
C GLU A 56 74.07 -5.74 -23.32
N GLU A 57 74.14 -4.57 -23.95
CA GLU A 57 73.22 -3.46 -23.68
C GLU A 57 71.76 -3.83 -23.95
N ILE A 58 71.49 -4.51 -25.07
CA ILE A 58 70.15 -5.03 -25.39
C ILE A 58 69.69 -6.00 -24.30
N GLN A 59 70.51 -6.98 -23.91
CA GLN A 59 70.14 -7.93 -22.86
C GLN A 59 69.90 -7.25 -21.50
N ILE A 60 70.69 -6.25 -21.14
CA ILE A 60 70.49 -5.48 -19.91
C ILE A 60 69.16 -4.72 -19.98
N SER A 61 68.85 -4.11 -21.13
CA SER A 61 67.59 -3.39 -21.33
C SER A 61 66.37 -4.32 -21.27
N GLU A 62 66.47 -5.52 -21.86
CA GLU A 62 65.41 -6.53 -21.81
C GLU A 62 65.18 -7.03 -20.38
N ARG A 63 66.25 -7.32 -19.62
CA ARG A 63 66.12 -7.72 -18.20
C ARG A 63 65.46 -6.62 -17.38
N ARG A 64 65.86 -5.36 -17.56
CA ARG A 64 65.23 -4.21 -16.87
C ARG A 64 63.73 -4.10 -17.19
N SER A 65 63.35 -4.24 -18.46
CA SER A 65 61.95 -4.22 -18.86
C SER A 65 61.15 -5.38 -18.24
N GLN A 66 61.74 -6.57 -18.17
CA GLN A 66 61.10 -7.72 -17.50
C GLN A 66 60.93 -7.48 -16.00
N ASP A 67 61.94 -6.91 -15.33
CA ASP A 67 61.88 -6.58 -13.90
C ASP A 67 60.81 -5.50 -13.62
N GLU A 68 60.69 -4.48 -14.48
CA GLU A 68 59.65 -3.46 -14.40
C GLU A 68 58.25 -4.07 -14.57
N ILE A 69 58.05 -4.96 -15.55
CA ILE A 69 56.77 -5.66 -15.74
C ILE A 69 56.45 -6.55 -14.52
N ALA A 70 57.44 -7.25 -13.97
CA ALA A 70 57.25 -8.08 -12.79
C ALA A 70 56.90 -7.25 -11.55
N GLU A 71 57.53 -6.09 -11.37
CA GLU A 71 57.22 -5.17 -10.28
C GLU A 71 55.82 -4.58 -10.44
N GLN A 72 55.44 -4.16 -11.65
CA GLN A 72 54.09 -3.66 -11.92
C GLN A 72 53.03 -4.72 -11.58
N ARG A 73 53.26 -5.98 -11.98
CA ARG A 73 52.34 -7.09 -11.64
C ARG A 73 52.20 -7.31 -10.14
N ARG A 74 53.30 -7.21 -9.38
CA ARG A 74 53.25 -7.31 -7.91
C ARG A 74 52.43 -6.18 -7.31
N GLN A 75 52.58 -4.96 -7.82
CA GLN A 75 51.80 -3.81 -7.35
C GLN A 75 50.32 -3.95 -7.69
N ASP A 76 50.00 -4.41 -8.91
CA ASP A 76 48.62 -4.66 -9.33
C ASP A 76 47.95 -5.73 -8.46
N GLU A 77 48.66 -6.81 -8.13
CA GLU A 77 48.14 -7.86 -7.24
C GLU A 77 47.87 -7.32 -5.82
N ILE A 78 48.77 -6.49 -5.27
CA ILE A 78 48.57 -5.85 -3.96
C ILE A 78 47.36 -4.90 -4.01
N ALA A 79 47.23 -4.11 -5.09
CA ALA A 79 46.11 -3.20 -5.26
C ALA A 79 44.78 -3.95 -5.37
N GLU A 80 44.76 -5.07 -6.09
CA GLU A 80 43.56 -5.89 -6.23
C GLU A 80 43.15 -6.55 -4.91
N ARG A 81 44.11 -7.09 -4.15
CA ARG A 81 43.85 -7.61 -2.79
C ARG A 81 43.23 -6.54 -1.88
N ARG A 82 43.77 -5.31 -1.91
CA ARG A 82 43.21 -4.20 -1.13
C ARG A 82 41.78 -3.85 -1.52
N ARG A 83 41.46 -3.83 -2.82
CA ARG A 83 40.08 -3.61 -3.28
C ARG A 83 39.15 -4.72 -2.80
N GLN A 84 39.61 -5.97 -2.83
CA GLN A 84 38.83 -7.11 -2.36
C GLN A 84 38.55 -7.01 -0.85
N ASP A 85 39.56 -6.67 -0.05
CA ASP A 85 39.41 -6.46 1.39
C ASP A 85 38.43 -5.30 1.69
N GLU A 86 38.50 -4.21 0.93
CA GLU A 86 37.56 -3.08 1.06
C GLU A 86 36.11 -3.48 0.76
N ILE A 87 35.90 -4.30 -0.28
CA ILE A 87 34.58 -4.82 -0.64
C ILE A 87 34.06 -5.74 0.47
N GLU A 88 34.88 -6.64 0.99
CA GLU A 88 34.50 -7.57 2.06
C GLU A 88 34.14 -6.83 3.35
N ILE A 89 34.94 -5.83 3.74
CA ILE A 89 34.64 -4.96 4.90
C ILE A 89 33.32 -4.21 4.69
N ALA A 90 33.07 -3.67 3.49
CA ALA A 90 31.84 -2.95 3.18
C ALA A 90 30.62 -3.89 3.21
N GLU A 91 30.76 -5.11 2.71
CA GLU A 91 29.71 -6.13 2.74
C GLU A 91 29.39 -6.55 4.18
N GLN A 92 30.42 -6.85 5.00
CA GLN A 92 30.22 -7.18 6.40
C GLN A 92 29.51 -6.05 7.15
N LYS A 93 29.92 -4.80 6.92
CA LYS A 93 29.29 -3.63 7.54
C LYS A 93 27.81 -3.49 7.14
N ARG A 94 27.47 -3.76 5.88
CA ARG A 94 26.07 -3.79 5.42
C ARG A 94 25.28 -4.90 6.10
N GLN A 95 25.86 -6.09 6.26
CA GLN A 95 25.20 -7.20 6.96
C GLN A 95 24.94 -6.87 8.42
N ASP A 96 25.92 -6.27 9.11
CA ASP A 96 25.79 -5.84 10.50
C ASP A 96 24.71 -4.77 10.68
N GLU A 97 24.63 -3.80 9.76
CA GLU A 97 23.58 -2.77 9.78
C GLU A 97 22.19 -3.38 9.58
N VAL A 98 22.05 -4.34 8.65
CA VAL A 98 20.78 -5.05 8.44
C VAL A 98 20.40 -5.87 9.68
N ALA A 99 21.37 -6.55 10.30
CA ALA A 99 21.13 -7.32 11.53
C ALA A 99 20.70 -6.41 12.69
N GLU A 100 21.31 -5.23 12.82
CA GLU A 100 20.94 -4.26 13.86
C GLU A 100 19.54 -3.69 13.64
N ARG A 101 19.18 -3.32 12.39
CA ARG A 101 17.81 -2.89 12.06
C ARG A 101 16.78 -3.95 12.40
N ARG A 102 17.05 -5.23 12.08
CA ARG A 102 16.16 -6.35 12.45
C ARG A 102 15.97 -6.46 13.96
N ARG A 103 17.04 -6.33 14.75
CA ARG A 103 16.95 -6.31 16.22
C ARG A 103 16.08 -5.16 16.72
N GLN A 104 16.23 -3.97 16.14
CA GLN A 104 15.41 -2.81 16.50
C GLN A 104 13.93 -3.01 16.15
N ASP A 105 13.63 -3.56 14.98
CA ASP A 105 12.25 -3.88 14.57
C ASP A 105 11.62 -4.91 15.51
N GLU A 106 12.36 -5.96 15.91
CA GLU A 106 11.90 -6.96 16.88
C GLU A 106 11.58 -6.32 18.24
N ILE A 107 12.42 -5.42 18.73
CA ILE A 107 12.18 -4.69 19.98
C ILE A 107 10.93 -3.81 19.87
N GLN A 108 10.75 -3.10 18.76
CA GLN A 108 9.55 -2.26 18.54
C GLN A 108 8.27 -3.10 18.47
N ILE A 109 8.30 -4.22 17.75
CA ILE A 109 7.16 -5.14 17.66
C ILE A 109 6.81 -5.70 19.05
N ALA A 110 7.82 -6.11 19.83
CA ALA A 110 7.61 -6.62 21.18
C ALA A 110 7.01 -5.55 22.11
N GLU A 111 7.50 -4.31 22.04
CA GLU A 111 6.97 -3.19 22.83
C GLU A 111 5.53 -2.84 22.44
N GLN A 112 5.23 -2.77 21.15
CA GLN A 112 3.86 -2.52 20.67
C GLN A 112 2.91 -3.61 21.18
N LYS A 113 3.33 -4.88 21.10
CA LYS A 113 2.53 -6.01 21.59
C LYS A 113 2.26 -5.91 23.09
N ARG A 114 3.25 -5.48 23.89
CA ARG A 114 3.06 -5.24 25.33
C ARG A 114 2.08 -4.10 25.59
N GLN A 115 2.14 -3.02 24.82
CA GLN A 115 1.21 -1.90 24.93
C GLN A 115 -0.23 -2.32 24.58
N ASP A 116 -0.39 -3.10 23.51
CA ASP A 116 -1.69 -3.64 23.09
C ASP A 116 -2.28 -4.57 24.17
N GLU A 117 -1.46 -5.43 24.79
CA GLU A 117 -1.90 -6.31 25.88
C GLU A 117 -2.35 -5.50 27.11
N VAL A 118 -1.60 -4.45 27.48
CA VAL A 118 -1.98 -3.55 28.58
C VAL A 118 -3.27 -2.80 28.26
N ALA A 119 -3.42 -2.30 27.03
CA ALA A 119 -4.63 -1.61 26.59
C ALA A 119 -5.85 -2.55 26.62
N GLU A 120 -5.69 -3.78 26.16
CA GLU A 120 -6.76 -4.77 26.18
C GLU A 120 -7.19 -5.13 27.60
N ARG A 121 -6.23 -5.31 28.51
CA ARG A 121 -6.52 -5.57 29.93
C ARG A 121 -7.21 -4.39 30.62
N ARG A 122 -6.88 -3.15 30.24
CA ARG A 122 -7.62 -1.95 30.71
C ARG A 122 -9.07 -1.95 30.22
N ARG A 123 -9.30 -2.24 28.94
CA ARG A 123 -10.67 -2.35 28.39
C ARG A 123 -11.48 -3.43 29.08
N GLN A 124 -10.89 -4.60 29.34
CA GLN A 124 -11.56 -5.67 30.08
C GLN A 124 -11.93 -5.26 31.51
N ASN A 125 -11.03 -4.57 32.22
CA ASN A 125 -11.32 -4.05 33.56
C ASN A 125 -12.43 -3.00 33.54
N GLU A 126 -12.46 -2.10 32.55
CA GLU A 126 -13.53 -1.11 32.39
C GLU A 126 -14.89 -1.77 32.15
N ILE A 127 -14.94 -2.80 31.31
CA ILE A 127 -16.16 -3.59 31.07
C ILE A 127 -16.62 -4.26 32.36
N GLN A 128 -15.73 -4.90 33.11
CA GLN A 128 -16.08 -5.53 34.39
C GLN A 128 -16.64 -4.53 35.40
N ILE A 129 -16.01 -3.36 35.53
CA ILE A 129 -16.47 -2.30 36.44
C ILE A 129 -17.84 -1.78 36.01
N ALA A 130 -18.06 -1.59 34.71
CA ALA A 130 -19.35 -1.13 34.18
C ALA A 130 -20.47 -2.18 34.40
N GLU A 131 -20.15 -3.46 34.26
CA GLU A 131 -21.09 -4.56 34.49
C GLU A 131 -21.46 -4.69 35.98
N GLN A 132 -20.48 -4.59 36.88
CA GLN A 132 -20.74 -4.54 38.33
C GLN A 132 -21.64 -3.37 38.70
N LYS A 133 -21.36 -2.16 38.20
CA LYS A 133 -22.21 -0.98 38.45
C LYS A 133 -23.64 -1.16 37.94
N ARG A 134 -23.81 -1.75 36.75
CA ARG A 134 -25.14 -2.04 36.20
C ARG A 134 -25.89 -3.03 37.09
N GLN A 135 -25.21 -4.04 37.62
CA GLN A 135 -25.81 -5.03 38.52
C GLN A 135 -26.24 -4.40 39.85
N GLU A 136 -25.38 -3.57 40.45
CA GLU A 136 -25.69 -2.81 41.66
C GLU A 136 -26.88 -1.86 41.45
N GLU A 137 -26.97 -1.16 40.31
CA GLU A 137 -28.11 -0.29 39.99
C GLU A 137 -29.42 -1.08 39.88
N ILE A 138 -29.39 -2.26 39.25
CA ILE A 138 -30.56 -3.14 39.13
C ILE A 138 -31.01 -3.61 40.52
N GLU A 139 -30.10 -3.99 41.40
CA GLU A 139 -30.44 -4.39 42.77
C GLU A 139 -31.01 -3.22 43.58
N LEU A 140 -30.43 -2.03 43.46
CA LEU A 140 -30.93 -0.83 44.13
C LEU A 140 -32.37 -0.51 43.67
N ARG A 141 -32.65 -0.57 42.36
CA ARG A 141 -34.00 -0.35 41.81
C ARG A 141 -35.01 -1.39 42.30
N LYS A 142 -34.59 -2.66 42.48
CA LYS A 142 -35.46 -3.70 43.05
C LYS A 142 -35.82 -3.39 44.50
N LEU A 143 -34.84 -2.98 45.30
CA LEU A 143 -35.05 -2.56 46.70
C LEU A 143 -35.98 -1.35 46.78
N GLU A 144 -35.77 -0.32 45.95
CA GLU A 144 -36.65 0.85 45.89
C GLU A 144 -38.09 0.49 45.50
N TYR A 145 -38.26 -0.45 44.57
CA TYR A 145 -39.58 -0.95 44.17
C TYR A 145 -40.27 -1.69 45.31
N GLU A 146 -39.56 -2.55 46.05
CA GLU A 146 -40.12 -3.25 47.22
C GLU A 146 -40.48 -2.29 48.36
N GLU A 147 -39.65 -1.31 48.66
CA GLU A 147 -39.93 -0.23 49.64
C GLU A 147 -41.19 0.54 49.27
N ARG A 148 -41.32 0.95 47.99
CA ARG A 148 -42.50 1.65 47.49
C ARG A 148 -43.75 0.78 47.61
N LYS A 149 -43.66 -0.48 47.20
CA LYS A 149 -44.76 -1.45 47.32
C LYS A 149 -45.23 -1.59 48.77
N ARG A 150 -44.32 -1.69 49.75
CA ARG A 150 -44.69 -1.75 51.18
C ARG A 150 -45.37 -0.47 51.66
N LYS A 151 -44.90 0.71 51.21
CA LYS A 151 -45.54 1.99 51.53
C LYS A 151 -46.96 2.07 50.99
N ASP A 152 -47.15 1.69 49.72
CA ASP A 152 -48.46 1.70 49.06
C ASP A 152 -49.43 0.71 49.76
N GLU A 153 -48.96 -0.48 50.15
CA GLU A 153 -49.75 -1.45 50.93
C GLU A 153 -50.18 -0.89 52.31
N MET A 154 -49.27 -0.21 53.02
CA MET A 154 -49.57 0.41 54.31
C MET A 154 -50.53 1.61 54.17
N GLU A 155 -50.38 2.42 53.12
CA GLU A 155 -51.29 3.52 52.80
C GLU A 155 -52.70 3.00 52.47
N PHE A 156 -52.79 1.92 51.70
CA PHE A 156 -54.06 1.25 51.39
C PHE A 156 -54.78 0.76 52.65
N GLU A 157 -54.06 0.12 53.59
CA GLU A 157 -54.65 -0.31 54.87
C GLU A 157 -55.07 0.89 55.74
N LEU A 158 -54.30 1.98 55.78
CA LEU A 158 -54.71 3.21 56.46
C LEU A 158 -55.96 3.84 55.84
N GLN A 159 -56.08 3.83 54.51
CA GLN A 159 -57.26 4.36 53.80
C GLN A 159 -58.51 3.51 54.06
N LYS A 160 -58.35 2.19 54.18
CA LYS A 160 -59.41 1.26 54.57
C LYS A 160 -59.97 1.56 55.98
N ILE A 161 -59.10 1.87 56.95
CA ILE A 161 -59.49 2.29 58.29
C ILE A 161 -60.21 3.64 58.26
N ARG A 162 -59.75 4.58 57.42
CA ARG A 162 -60.36 5.91 57.25
C ARG A 162 -61.78 5.84 56.69
N LEU A 163 -62.00 4.99 55.69
CA LEU A 163 -63.33 4.73 55.11
C LEU A 163 -64.27 3.97 56.07
N GLY A 164 -63.73 3.12 56.95
CA GLY A 164 -64.50 2.47 58.02
C GLY A 164 -64.99 3.45 59.09
N ALA A 165 -64.28 4.56 59.32
CA ALA A 165 -64.63 5.60 60.29
C ALA A 165 -65.65 6.63 59.74
N GLU A 166 -65.68 6.85 58.42
CA GLU A 166 -66.58 7.80 57.76
C GLU A 166 -67.95 7.20 57.37
N GLY A 167 -68.19 5.93 57.69
CA GLY A 167 -69.43 5.19 57.42
C GLY A 167 -70.65 5.56 58.29
N ARG A 168 -70.84 6.84 58.64
CA ARG A 168 -72.12 7.37 59.15
C ARG A 168 -72.35 8.78 58.61
N SER A 169 -73.15 8.90 57.55
CA SER A 169 -74.28 9.86 57.43
C SER A 169 -74.62 10.22 55.96
N LEU A 170 -75.83 9.78 55.57
CA LEU A 170 -76.82 10.43 54.69
C LEU A 170 -76.59 10.64 53.17
N ASN A 171 -77.37 9.85 52.41
CA ASN A 171 -78.35 10.23 51.37
C ASN A 171 -78.00 11.30 50.31
N SER A 172 -78.15 10.94 49.02
CA SER A 172 -79.25 11.47 48.17
C SER A 172 -79.23 10.87 46.75
N ASN A 173 -80.43 10.71 46.19
CA ASN A 173 -80.78 10.16 44.88
C ASN A 173 -80.43 11.09 43.69
N TYR A 174 -80.06 10.52 42.51
CA TYR A 174 -80.61 10.95 41.21
C TYR A 174 -80.41 9.91 40.07
N VAL A 175 -81.52 9.23 39.78
CA VAL A 175 -82.13 8.84 38.49
C VAL A 175 -81.38 9.02 37.14
N ALA A 176 -81.50 7.96 36.32
CA ALA A 176 -81.64 7.84 34.86
C ALA A 176 -80.42 7.87 33.89
N ASN A 177 -80.31 6.73 33.18
CA ASN A 177 -80.04 6.55 31.74
C ASN A 177 -78.88 7.31 31.08
N GLN A 178 -77.94 6.56 30.51
CA GLN A 178 -78.00 6.32 29.05
C GLN A 178 -77.15 5.10 28.64
N ASN A 179 -77.83 4.19 27.96
CA ASN A 179 -77.30 3.25 26.99
C ASN A 179 -76.49 4.01 25.93
N VAL A 180 -75.19 3.71 25.82
CA VAL A 180 -74.42 4.05 24.64
C VAL A 180 -73.76 2.76 24.15
N ASN A 181 -74.21 2.35 22.97
CA ASN A 181 -73.74 1.20 22.23
C ASN A 181 -72.21 1.17 22.18
N SER A 182 -71.62 0.23 22.92
CA SER A 182 -70.21 -0.15 22.75
C SER A 182 -70.08 -0.92 21.43
N THR A 183 -70.14 -0.17 20.34
CA THR A 183 -69.62 -0.63 19.06
C THR A 183 -68.11 -0.74 19.29
N GLN A 184 -67.57 -1.94 19.23
CA GLN A 184 -66.14 -2.19 19.29
C GLN A 184 -65.44 -1.36 18.20
N ILE A 185 -64.98 -0.17 18.54
CA ILE A 185 -63.97 0.53 17.78
C ILE A 185 -62.70 -0.29 18.03
N LYS A 186 -62.35 -1.16 17.07
CA LYS A 186 -60.98 -1.67 16.95
C LYS A 186 -60.07 -0.45 17.09
N PRO A 187 -59.12 -0.41 18.04
CA PRO A 187 -58.18 0.70 18.11
C PRO A 187 -57.48 0.77 16.75
N LYS A 188 -57.66 1.89 16.06
CA LYS A 188 -57.11 2.13 14.72
C LYS A 188 -55.58 2.13 14.89
N LEU A 189 -54.95 1.01 14.54
CA LEU A 189 -53.52 0.82 14.62
C LEU A 189 -52.86 1.77 13.61
N GLU A 190 -52.50 2.98 14.04
CA GLU A 190 -51.76 3.91 13.19
C GLU A 190 -50.34 3.40 12.96
N ILE A 191 -49.94 3.25 11.69
CA ILE A 191 -48.61 2.70 11.29
C ILE A 191 -47.46 3.41 12.02
N HIS A 192 -47.59 4.70 12.34
CA HIS A 192 -46.58 5.47 13.08
C HIS A 192 -46.20 4.88 14.45
N HIS A 193 -47.06 4.07 15.06
CA HIS A 193 -46.78 3.35 16.32
C HIS A 193 -46.20 1.94 16.10
N LEU A 194 -46.32 1.39 14.89
CA LEU A 194 -45.89 0.04 14.53
C LEU A 194 -44.56 0.00 13.79
N MET A 195 -44.10 1.15 13.27
CA MET A 195 -42.92 1.25 12.44
C MET A 195 -42.07 2.45 12.86
N GLN A 196 -40.78 2.23 13.05
CA GLN A 196 -39.83 3.32 13.30
C GLN A 196 -39.58 4.14 12.02
N LYS A 197 -39.20 5.41 12.20
CA LYS A 197 -38.79 6.27 11.08
C LYS A 197 -37.64 5.63 10.31
N PHE A 198 -37.66 5.77 8.99
CA PHE A 198 -36.63 5.22 8.13
C PHE A 198 -35.28 5.90 8.41
N ASN A 199 -34.25 5.10 8.69
CA ASN A 199 -32.87 5.54 8.82
C ASN A 199 -32.07 5.07 7.59
N SER A 200 -31.58 6.01 6.79
CA SER A 200 -30.81 5.72 5.57
C SER A 200 -29.43 5.11 5.79
N ASP A 201 -28.89 5.22 7.01
CA ASP A 201 -27.55 4.74 7.33
C ASP A 201 -27.54 3.28 7.82
N GLU A 202 -28.67 2.79 8.32
CA GLU A 202 -28.79 1.47 8.95
C GLU A 202 -29.79 0.54 8.24
N ASN A 203 -30.82 1.08 7.57
CA ASN A 203 -31.93 0.28 7.06
C ASN A 203 -31.94 0.20 5.52
N ASP A 204 -32.11 -1.02 4.99
CA ASP A 204 -32.37 -1.24 3.56
C ASP A 204 -33.79 -0.75 3.21
N ILE A 205 -33.88 0.23 2.31
CA ILE A 205 -35.14 0.79 1.83
C ILE A 205 -36.08 -0.29 1.26
N SER A 206 -35.54 -1.34 0.63
CA SER A 206 -36.31 -2.36 -0.05
C SER A 206 -37.02 -3.23 0.97
N LEU A 207 -36.29 -3.64 2.01
CA LEU A 207 -36.84 -4.37 3.14
C LEU A 207 -37.79 -3.50 3.95
N TYR A 208 -37.47 -2.22 4.12
CA TYR A 208 -38.32 -1.26 4.79
C TYR A 208 -39.67 -1.09 4.07
N LEU A 209 -39.66 -0.93 2.75
CA LEU A 209 -40.88 -0.83 1.94
C LEU A 209 -41.68 -2.14 1.98
N ILE A 210 -41.04 -3.32 1.91
CA ILE A 210 -41.73 -4.61 2.06
C ILE A 210 -42.41 -4.72 3.43
N MET A 211 -41.73 -4.29 4.49
CA MET A 211 -42.28 -4.31 5.85
C MET A 211 -43.44 -3.32 6.00
N PHE A 212 -43.32 -2.13 5.41
CA PHE A 212 -44.39 -1.15 5.33
C PHE A 212 -45.62 -1.70 4.60
N GLU A 213 -45.45 -2.31 3.41
CA GLU A 213 -46.55 -2.90 2.64
C GLU A 213 -47.28 -3.99 3.43
N ARG A 214 -46.53 -4.83 4.16
CA ARG A 214 -47.11 -5.86 5.02
C ARG A 214 -47.92 -5.26 6.16
N LEU A 215 -47.39 -4.24 6.84
CA LEU A 215 -48.06 -3.57 7.95
C LEU A 215 -49.28 -2.77 7.47
N ALA A 216 -49.19 -2.08 6.34
CA ALA A 216 -50.29 -1.33 5.76
C ALA A 216 -51.45 -2.25 5.36
N LYS A 217 -51.15 -3.42 4.79
CA LYS A 217 -52.15 -4.47 4.52
C LYS A 217 -52.74 -5.05 5.81
N GLN A 218 -51.92 -5.31 6.83
CA GLN A 218 -52.37 -5.83 8.13
C GLN A 218 -53.24 -4.83 8.90
N ALA A 219 -52.98 -3.54 8.74
CA ALA A 219 -53.76 -2.45 9.33
C ALA A 219 -54.99 -2.05 8.48
N GLU A 220 -55.27 -2.78 7.38
CA GLU A 220 -56.40 -2.52 6.46
C GLU A 220 -56.42 -1.07 5.92
N ILE A 221 -55.25 -0.48 5.67
CA ILE A 221 -55.12 0.90 5.18
C ILE A 221 -55.34 0.94 3.67
N LEU A 222 -56.16 1.89 3.22
CA LEU A 222 -56.47 2.10 1.82
C LEU A 222 -55.21 2.48 1.03
N GLU A 223 -54.99 1.86 -0.14
CA GLU A 223 -53.78 2.06 -0.96
C GLU A 223 -53.57 3.52 -1.38
N ASN A 224 -54.65 4.29 -1.55
CA ASN A 224 -54.61 5.72 -1.86
C ASN A 224 -54.09 6.60 -0.71
N THR A 225 -53.97 6.09 0.52
CA THR A 225 -53.38 6.81 1.66
C THR A 225 -52.01 6.28 2.06
N TRP A 226 -51.49 5.26 1.36
CA TRP A 226 -50.18 4.66 1.68
C TRP A 226 -49.04 5.67 1.56
N VAL A 227 -49.05 6.50 0.52
CA VAL A 227 -48.04 7.55 0.34
C VAL A 227 -48.04 8.51 1.52
N THR A 228 -49.19 8.98 1.98
CA THR A 228 -49.29 9.93 3.10
C THR A 228 -48.72 9.34 4.39
N HIS A 229 -49.00 8.07 4.66
CA HIS A 229 -48.42 7.37 5.80
C HIS A 229 -46.91 7.16 5.64
N LEU A 230 -46.46 6.83 4.43
CA LEU A 230 -45.04 6.65 4.11
C LEU A 230 -44.25 7.96 4.27
N LEU A 231 -44.79 9.11 3.82
CA LEU A 231 -44.17 10.42 3.96
C LEU A 231 -43.90 10.80 5.41
N GLY A 232 -44.81 10.46 6.34
CA GLY A 232 -44.61 10.69 7.77
C GLY A 232 -43.55 9.78 8.43
N LEU A 233 -43.14 8.72 7.74
CA LEU A 233 -42.13 7.75 8.21
C LEU A 233 -40.75 7.98 7.57
N LEU A 234 -40.68 8.73 6.48
CA LEU A 234 -39.44 9.04 5.78
C LEU A 234 -38.72 10.27 6.36
N PRO A 235 -37.39 10.36 6.23
CA PRO A 235 -36.64 11.59 6.46
C PRO A 235 -37.14 12.76 5.63
N TYR A 236 -36.96 13.98 6.15
CA TYR A 236 -37.51 15.20 5.55
C TYR A 236 -36.97 15.48 4.14
N ASP A 237 -35.68 15.24 3.90
CA ASP A 237 -35.02 15.41 2.60
C ASP A 237 -35.58 14.47 1.53
N VAL A 238 -36.04 13.28 1.93
CA VAL A 238 -36.64 12.27 1.05
C VAL A 238 -38.09 12.61 0.74
N ALA A 239 -38.84 13.02 1.76
CA ALA A 239 -40.21 13.48 1.60
C ALA A 239 -40.28 14.70 0.67
N GLN A 240 -39.30 15.61 0.75
CA GLN A 240 -39.19 16.73 -0.19
C GLN A 240 -39.00 16.31 -1.64
N LEU A 241 -38.27 15.22 -1.90
CA LEU A 241 -38.07 14.74 -3.28
C LEU A 241 -39.39 14.24 -3.87
N ILE A 242 -40.19 13.54 -3.08
CA ILE A 242 -41.52 13.06 -3.49
C ILE A 242 -42.47 14.24 -3.71
N ALA A 243 -42.42 15.25 -2.84
CA ALA A 243 -43.27 16.44 -2.94
C ALA A 243 -42.93 17.37 -4.14
N ARG A 244 -41.79 17.16 -4.81
CA ARG A 244 -41.40 17.91 -6.03
C ARG A 244 -41.90 17.25 -7.31
N GLU A 245 -42.34 16.00 -7.24
CA GLU A 245 -42.91 15.30 -8.39
C GLU A 245 -44.37 15.75 -8.60
N PRO A 246 -44.91 15.61 -9.83
CA PRO A 246 -46.31 15.89 -10.12
C PRO A 246 -47.26 15.08 -9.22
N ASP A 247 -48.44 15.63 -8.92
CA ASP A 247 -49.44 14.97 -8.06
C ASP A 247 -49.86 13.59 -8.57
N GLU A 248 -49.83 13.34 -9.89
CA GLU A 248 -50.11 12.01 -10.45
C GLU A 248 -49.08 10.96 -10.03
N ILE A 249 -47.83 11.37 -9.85
CA ILE A 249 -46.69 10.52 -9.48
C ILE A 249 -46.56 10.46 -7.96
N ALA A 250 -46.71 11.60 -7.29
CA ALA A 250 -46.56 11.71 -5.84
C ALA A 250 -47.65 10.94 -5.08
N ASN A 251 -48.87 10.83 -5.62
CA ASN A 251 -49.95 10.09 -4.98
C ASN A 251 -50.00 8.59 -5.34
N ASP A 252 -49.22 8.14 -6.32
CA ASP A 252 -49.12 6.73 -6.70
C ASP A 252 -48.01 6.03 -5.90
N TYR A 253 -48.39 5.09 -5.04
CA TYR A 253 -47.43 4.34 -4.23
C TYR A 253 -46.42 3.56 -5.09
N GLY A 254 -46.82 3.04 -6.25
CA GLY A 254 -45.96 2.32 -7.17
C GLY A 254 -44.86 3.20 -7.75
N GLU A 255 -45.20 4.43 -8.14
CA GLU A 255 -44.22 5.41 -8.63
C GLU A 255 -43.33 5.95 -7.49
N VAL A 256 -43.91 6.26 -6.33
CA VAL A 256 -43.14 6.66 -5.13
C VAL A 256 -42.18 5.54 -4.71
N LYS A 257 -42.62 4.28 -4.75
CA LYS A 257 -41.76 3.10 -4.52
C LYS A 257 -40.63 3.04 -5.54
N LYS A 258 -40.88 3.30 -6.83
CA LYS A 258 -39.81 3.37 -7.84
C LYS A 258 -38.83 4.51 -7.57
N ILE A 259 -39.29 5.69 -7.16
CA ILE A 259 -38.45 6.85 -6.82
C ILE A 259 -37.58 6.52 -5.61
N LEU A 260 -38.17 5.99 -4.54
CA LEU A 260 -37.46 5.58 -3.33
C LEU A 260 -36.45 4.48 -3.63
N LEU A 261 -36.87 3.44 -4.35
CA LEU A 261 -35.96 2.38 -4.80
C LEU A 261 -34.86 2.94 -5.69
N LYS A 262 -35.09 3.93 -6.56
CA LYS A 262 -34.03 4.53 -7.40
C LYS A 262 -33.07 5.41 -6.58
N ARG A 263 -33.59 6.17 -5.61
CA ARG A 263 -32.81 7.08 -4.76
C ARG A 263 -31.95 6.33 -3.73
N TYR A 264 -32.44 5.21 -3.25
CA TYR A 264 -31.83 4.37 -2.22
C TYR A 264 -31.30 3.03 -2.73
N LYS A 265 -31.54 2.67 -4.00
CA LYS A 265 -30.60 1.81 -4.74
C LYS A 265 -29.30 2.58 -4.76
N LEU A 266 -28.52 2.26 -3.73
CA LEU A 266 -27.14 2.59 -3.50
C LEU A 266 -26.50 2.80 -4.87
N THR A 267 -26.12 4.04 -5.16
CA THR A 267 -25.30 4.32 -6.32
C THR A 267 -24.11 3.36 -6.28
N PRO A 268 -23.53 2.97 -7.43
CA PRO A 268 -22.32 2.14 -7.43
C PRO A 268 -21.25 2.73 -6.49
N GLU A 269 -21.26 4.05 -6.34
CA GLU A 269 -20.49 4.81 -5.38
C GLU A 269 -20.73 4.49 -3.90
N LYS A 270 -21.97 4.29 -3.44
CA LYS A 270 -22.24 3.95 -2.04
C LYS A 270 -21.86 2.50 -1.74
N PHE A 271 -22.04 1.57 -2.69
CA PHE A 271 -21.51 0.21 -2.58
C PHE A 271 -19.99 0.18 -2.50
N ARG A 272 -19.31 1.00 -3.30
CA ARG A 272 -17.86 1.21 -3.20
C ARG A 272 -17.44 1.72 -1.83
N GLN A 273 -18.12 2.75 -1.32
CA GLN A 273 -17.83 3.30 0.01
C GLN A 273 -18.04 2.26 1.10
N ASN A 274 -19.13 1.50 1.03
CA ASN A 274 -19.38 0.40 1.95
C ASN A 274 -18.27 -0.66 1.81
N PHE A 275 -17.86 -1.05 0.60
CA PHE A 275 -16.77 -2.01 0.41
C PHE A 275 -15.45 -1.58 1.11
N PHE A 276 -15.07 -0.30 1.03
CA PHE A 276 -13.82 0.19 1.65
C PHE A 276 -13.94 0.55 3.13
N MET A 277 -15.12 0.95 3.59
CA MET A 277 -15.34 1.41 4.98
C MET A 277 -15.99 0.34 5.86
N HIS A 278 -16.42 -0.79 5.29
CA HIS A 278 -17.10 -1.83 6.03
C HIS A 278 -16.13 -2.56 6.96
N ASN A 279 -16.46 -2.51 8.25
CA ASN A 279 -15.74 -3.20 9.29
C ASN A 279 -16.55 -4.38 9.80
N LYS A 280 -15.86 -5.43 10.24
CA LYS A 280 -16.52 -6.59 10.81
C LYS A 280 -17.29 -6.19 12.09
N ASN A 281 -18.60 -6.43 12.08
CA ASN A 281 -19.43 -6.25 13.25
C ASN A 281 -19.03 -7.23 14.37
N LEU A 282 -18.97 -6.75 15.62
CA LEU A 282 -18.50 -7.49 16.80
C LEU A 282 -19.27 -8.81 17.04
N GLY A 283 -20.54 -8.90 16.61
CA GLY A 283 -21.36 -10.12 16.69
C GLY A 283 -21.47 -10.97 15.41
N SER A 284 -20.81 -10.58 14.31
CA SER A 284 -20.90 -11.29 13.03
C SER A 284 -19.80 -12.35 12.86
N THR A 285 -20.13 -13.43 12.14
CA THR A 285 -19.12 -14.42 11.74
C THR A 285 -18.30 -13.89 10.55
N TRP A 286 -17.05 -14.36 10.40
CA TRP A 286 -16.22 -14.02 9.24
C TRP A 286 -16.85 -14.44 7.91
N LYS A 287 -17.70 -15.48 7.91
CA LYS A 287 -18.46 -15.90 6.72
C LYS A 287 -19.49 -14.85 6.31
N ASN A 288 -20.19 -14.26 7.27
CA ASN A 288 -21.15 -13.20 7.01
C ASN A 288 -20.45 -11.93 6.52
N PHE A 289 -19.34 -11.55 7.15
CA PHE A 289 -18.52 -10.43 6.70
C PHE A 289 -18.02 -10.62 5.25
N ALA A 290 -17.50 -11.81 4.92
CA ALA A 290 -17.06 -12.10 3.55
C ALA A 290 -18.22 -12.08 2.55
N TYR A 291 -19.41 -12.54 2.95
CA TYR A 291 -20.62 -12.48 2.13
C TYR A 291 -21.04 -11.03 1.87
N GLU A 292 -21.10 -10.20 2.92
CA GLU A 292 -21.45 -8.77 2.84
C GLU A 292 -20.45 -8.01 1.98
N LEU A 293 -19.15 -8.23 2.17
CA LEU A 293 -18.08 -7.62 1.39
C LEU A 293 -18.16 -8.01 -0.09
N ARG A 294 -18.39 -9.30 -0.37
CA ARG A 294 -18.60 -9.81 -1.74
C ARG A 294 -19.85 -9.22 -2.38
N ASN A 295 -20.92 -9.04 -1.59
CA ASN A 295 -22.14 -8.42 -2.06
C ASN A 295 -21.91 -6.96 -2.46
N PHE A 296 -21.24 -6.17 -1.60
CA PHE A 296 -20.90 -4.79 -1.94
C PHE A 296 -20.03 -4.68 -3.19
N PHE A 297 -19.05 -5.57 -3.36
CA PHE A 297 -18.23 -5.62 -4.57
C PHE A 297 -19.05 -5.95 -5.82
N ASN A 298 -19.87 -7.00 -5.78
CA ASN A 298 -20.67 -7.42 -6.94
C ASN A 298 -21.68 -6.34 -7.34
N GLU A 299 -22.37 -5.74 -6.37
CA GLU A 299 -23.32 -4.66 -6.62
C GLU A 299 -22.64 -3.38 -7.15
N TRP A 300 -21.42 -3.08 -6.69
CA TRP A 300 -20.61 -2.00 -7.25
C TRP A 300 -20.24 -2.29 -8.72
N VAL A 301 -19.68 -3.47 -9.01
CA VAL A 301 -19.25 -3.89 -10.36
C VAL A 301 -20.42 -3.95 -11.33
N ASN A 302 -21.54 -4.54 -10.91
CA ASN A 302 -22.78 -4.60 -11.69
C ASN A 302 -23.33 -3.20 -11.95
N GLY A 303 -23.26 -2.32 -10.94
CA GLY A 303 -23.71 -0.94 -11.03
C GLY A 303 -22.90 -0.09 -12.01
N VAL A 304 -21.58 -0.34 -12.14
CA VAL A 304 -20.71 0.30 -13.14
C VAL A 304 -20.77 -0.40 -14.50
N LYS A 305 -21.47 -1.55 -14.60
CA LYS A 305 -21.52 -2.41 -15.80
C LYS A 305 -20.11 -2.84 -16.26
N ALA A 306 -19.24 -3.10 -15.30
CA ALA A 306 -17.91 -3.64 -15.57
C ALA A 306 -18.01 -5.15 -15.80
N ASP A 307 -18.30 -5.52 -17.05
CA ASP A 307 -18.46 -6.90 -17.53
C ASP A 307 -17.14 -7.52 -18.07
N SER A 308 -16.09 -6.71 -18.19
CA SER A 308 -14.75 -7.14 -18.63
C SER A 308 -13.68 -6.80 -17.59
N PHE A 309 -12.57 -7.53 -17.64
CA PHE A 309 -11.38 -7.23 -16.83
C PHE A 309 -10.87 -5.80 -17.09
N GLU A 310 -10.94 -5.32 -18.32
CA GLU A 310 -10.56 -3.96 -18.71
C GLU A 310 -11.41 -2.91 -17.96
N LYS A 311 -12.73 -3.08 -17.93
CA LYS A 311 -13.62 -2.16 -17.20
C LYS A 311 -13.48 -2.24 -15.68
N LEU A 312 -13.03 -3.38 -15.15
CA LEU A 312 -12.64 -3.48 -13.73
C LEU A 312 -11.34 -2.72 -13.46
N SER A 313 -10.40 -2.74 -14.42
CA SER A 313 -9.18 -1.95 -14.37
C SER A 313 -9.49 -0.44 -14.36
N ASP A 314 -10.49 0.00 -15.14
CA ASP A 314 -10.95 1.40 -15.14
C ASP A 314 -11.40 1.88 -13.73
N LEU A 315 -11.86 0.98 -12.86
CA LEU A 315 -12.19 1.33 -11.46
C LEU A 315 -10.95 1.75 -10.66
N ILE A 316 -9.78 1.22 -11.00
CA ILE A 316 -8.49 1.59 -10.41
C ILE A 316 -8.12 3.00 -10.90
N THR A 317 -8.28 3.27 -12.18
CA THR A 317 -8.11 4.62 -12.76
C THR A 317 -8.99 5.64 -12.03
N ASP A 318 -10.26 5.31 -11.81
CA ASP A 318 -11.20 6.14 -11.05
C ASP A 318 -10.75 6.38 -9.59
N GLN A 319 -10.13 5.38 -8.94
CA GLN A 319 -9.56 5.56 -7.60
C GLN A 319 -8.38 6.53 -7.62
N ILE A 320 -7.47 6.42 -8.59
CA ILE A 320 -6.30 7.29 -8.72
C ILE A 320 -6.76 8.72 -9.00
N LYS A 321 -7.64 8.93 -9.99
CA LYS A 321 -8.22 10.25 -10.32
C LYS A 321 -8.84 10.95 -9.11
N ARG A 322 -9.43 10.21 -8.18
CA ARG A 322 -10.04 10.79 -6.97
C ARG A 322 -9.02 11.20 -5.91
N LYS A 323 -7.89 10.50 -5.81
CA LYS A 323 -6.78 10.83 -4.90
C LYS A 323 -5.95 12.02 -5.38
N VAL A 324 -5.95 12.29 -6.68
CA VAL A 324 -5.24 13.44 -7.28
C VAL A 324 -5.87 14.77 -6.83
N SER A 325 -5.02 15.71 -6.44
CA SER A 325 -5.42 17.06 -5.99
C SER A 325 -6.04 17.89 -7.12
N GLN A 326 -6.85 18.90 -6.76
CA GLN A 326 -7.53 19.73 -7.76
C GLN A 326 -6.55 20.49 -8.68
N GLU A 327 -5.42 20.93 -8.15
CA GLU A 327 -4.35 21.62 -8.90
C GLU A 327 -3.84 20.80 -10.11
N ILE A 328 -3.68 19.49 -9.92
CA ILE A 328 -3.21 18.58 -10.98
C ILE A 328 -4.33 18.32 -11.99
N LYS A 329 -5.58 18.20 -11.51
CA LYS A 329 -6.75 18.02 -12.39
C LYS A 329 -6.95 19.20 -13.33
N ASP A 330 -6.77 20.42 -12.83
CA ASP A 330 -6.91 21.65 -13.60
C ASP A 330 -5.83 21.75 -14.69
N HIS A 331 -4.63 21.19 -14.45
CA HIS A 331 -3.56 21.13 -15.45
C HIS A 331 -3.90 20.23 -16.64
N PHE A 332 -4.65 19.14 -16.40
CA PHE A 332 -4.98 18.13 -17.41
C PHE A 332 -6.43 18.21 -17.91
N ILE A 333 -7.13 19.34 -17.74
CA ILE A 333 -8.58 19.43 -17.93
C ILE A 333 -9.11 18.88 -19.27
N ASP A 334 -8.37 19.06 -20.36
CA ASP A 334 -8.73 18.63 -21.73
C ASP A 334 -8.41 17.14 -22.02
N GLU A 335 -7.49 16.56 -21.25
CA GLU A 335 -7.01 15.18 -21.42
C GLU A 335 -7.53 14.25 -20.31
N TRP A 336 -8.01 14.82 -19.20
CA TRP A 336 -8.44 14.10 -17.99
C TRP A 336 -9.55 13.07 -18.23
N SER A 337 -10.44 13.38 -19.18
CA SER A 337 -11.54 12.49 -19.61
C SER A 337 -11.09 11.37 -20.55
N LYS A 338 -9.90 11.46 -21.13
CA LYS A 338 -9.33 10.49 -22.08
C LYS A 338 -8.43 9.46 -21.41
N LEU A 339 -7.89 9.78 -20.23
CA LEU A 339 -7.03 8.91 -19.43
C LEU A 339 -7.85 7.83 -18.72
N ASN A 340 -8.22 6.75 -19.43
CA ASN A 340 -8.99 5.64 -18.85
C ASN A 340 -8.09 4.46 -18.41
N SER A 341 -6.88 4.37 -18.97
CA SER A 341 -5.86 3.40 -18.55
C SER A 341 -5.21 3.84 -17.22
N PRO A 342 -5.09 2.94 -16.22
CA PRO A 342 -4.36 3.25 -14.99
C PRO A 342 -2.90 3.58 -15.25
N ASP A 343 -2.25 2.85 -16.17
CA ASP A 343 -0.82 2.99 -16.47
C ASP A 343 -0.54 4.36 -17.13
N ASP A 344 -1.31 4.71 -18.16
CA ASP A 344 -1.19 5.99 -18.86
C ASP A 344 -1.46 7.18 -17.91
N LEU A 345 -2.41 7.02 -16.99
CA LEU A 345 -2.73 8.05 -15.99
C LEU A 345 -1.56 8.25 -15.01
N VAL A 346 -0.96 7.16 -14.52
CA VAL A 346 0.16 7.22 -13.57
C VAL A 346 1.39 7.86 -14.23
N GLU A 347 1.72 7.46 -15.46
CA GLU A 347 2.86 8.03 -16.19
C GLU A 347 2.73 9.55 -16.34
N LYS A 348 1.55 10.05 -16.70
CA LYS A 348 1.28 11.49 -16.79
C LYS A 348 1.36 12.23 -15.45
N LEU A 349 0.93 11.58 -14.36
CA LEU A 349 1.03 12.17 -13.02
C LEU A 349 2.49 12.25 -12.55
N ASP A 350 3.28 11.20 -12.79
CA ASP A 350 4.71 11.17 -12.44
C ASP A 350 5.53 12.16 -13.28
N ASP A 351 5.21 12.31 -14.57
CA ASP A 351 5.78 13.35 -15.44
C ASP A 351 5.52 14.75 -14.88
N TYR A 352 4.27 15.02 -14.48
CA TYR A 352 3.89 16.30 -13.88
C TYR A 352 4.65 16.57 -12.57
N ASP A 353 4.73 15.58 -11.67
CA ASP A 353 5.42 15.73 -10.40
C ASP A 353 6.95 15.90 -10.59
N THR A 354 7.52 15.24 -11.60
CA THR A 354 8.92 15.44 -12.01
C THR A 354 9.14 16.87 -12.49
N LEU A 355 8.30 17.37 -13.39
CA LEU A 355 8.38 18.74 -13.89
C LEU A 355 8.21 19.74 -12.75
N ARG A 356 7.19 19.58 -11.90
CA ARG A 356 6.93 20.45 -10.74
C ARG A 356 8.10 20.48 -9.76
N SER A 357 8.74 19.33 -9.52
CA SER A 357 9.92 19.22 -8.66
C SER A 357 11.11 20.00 -9.23
N THR A 358 11.33 19.95 -10.55
CA THR A 358 12.37 20.75 -11.22
C THR A 358 12.08 22.24 -11.23
N PHE A 359 10.82 22.66 -11.27
CA PHE A 359 10.44 24.08 -11.16
C PHE A 359 10.60 24.61 -9.73
N ARG A 360 10.32 23.80 -8.69
CA ARG A 360 10.54 24.19 -7.29
C ARG A 360 12.02 24.28 -6.93
N SER A 361 12.89 23.44 -7.50
CA SER A 361 14.34 23.51 -7.26
C SER A 361 15.03 24.71 -7.94
N LYS A 362 14.38 25.32 -8.93
CA LYS A 362 14.87 26.52 -9.64
C LYS A 362 14.39 27.85 -9.05
N GLN A 363 13.52 27.85 -8.03
CA GLN A 363 13.19 29.11 -7.33
C GLN A 363 14.31 29.45 -6.34
N PRO A 364 15.04 30.57 -6.53
CA PRO A 364 16.02 31.00 -5.54
C PRO A 364 15.27 31.32 -4.24
N ARG A 365 15.75 30.76 -3.12
CA ARG A 365 15.35 31.20 -1.79
C ARG A 365 15.51 32.72 -1.75
N LYS A 366 14.40 33.44 -1.63
CA LYS A 366 14.47 34.87 -1.28
C LYS A 366 15.14 34.93 0.09
N GLU A 367 16.38 35.40 0.11
CA GLU A 367 17.04 35.84 1.33
C GLU A 367 16.19 37.00 1.88
N CYS A 368 15.55 36.77 3.02
CA CYS A 368 14.90 37.83 3.77
C CYS A 368 16.00 38.77 4.30
N LEU A 369 15.96 40.03 3.88
CA LEU A 369 16.65 41.15 4.51
C LEU A 369 15.99 41.51 5.85
#